data_AF-A0A6L9FPH2-F1
#
_entry.id   AF-A0A6L9FPH2-F1
#
_cell.length_a   1.000
_cell.length_b   1.000
_cell.length_c   1.000
_cell.angle_alpha   90.00
_cell.angle_beta   90.00
_cell.angle_gamma   90.00
#
_symmetry.space_group_name_H-M   'P 1'
#
loop_
_entity.id
_entity.type
_entity.pdbx_description
1 polymer ?
#
loop_
_entity_poly.entity_id
_entity_poly.type
_entity_poly.pdbx_seq_one_letter_code
_entity_poly.pdbx_strand_id
1 'polypeptide(L)'
;LQYGDYACIHPYRGEARPMIWIPRIDYPYDSKVLFERCRREDGGYEVCASNIVADPNYSKNRIDCWGCNEIDDAANGILNGKSPSYWISVRSNIHMTRMVRG
;
A
#
# COMPACT_ATOMS: atom_id res chain seq x y z
N LEU A 1 -13.20 -10.06 -11.47
CA LEU A 1 -13.12 -8.59 -11.36
C LEU A 1 -13.98 -8.14 -10.18
N GLN A 2 -13.51 -7.14 -9.41
CA GLN A 2 -14.36 -6.11 -8.79
C GLN A 2 -14.85 -6.21 -7.32
N TYR A 3 -14.13 -6.86 -6.39
CA TYR A 3 -14.46 -6.71 -4.94
C TYR A 3 -13.27 -6.55 -3.98
N GLY A 4 -12.03 -6.65 -4.48
CA GLY A 4 -10.83 -6.54 -3.62
C GLY A 4 -10.66 -5.17 -2.96
N ASP A 5 -10.99 -4.10 -3.69
CA ASP A 5 -10.89 -2.73 -3.16
C ASP A 5 -11.93 -2.47 -2.07
N TYR A 6 -13.13 -3.06 -2.17
CA TYR A 6 -14.20 -2.92 -1.18
C TYR A 6 -13.85 -3.60 0.14
N ALA A 7 -13.24 -4.79 0.10
CA ALA A 7 -12.82 -5.50 1.32
C ALA A 7 -11.68 -4.78 2.07
N CYS A 8 -10.88 -3.95 1.39
CA CYS A 8 -9.75 -3.24 1.98
C CYS A 8 -10.09 -1.88 2.61
N ILE A 9 -11.35 -1.44 2.53
CA ILE A 9 -11.83 -0.13 3.02
C ILE A 9 -12.92 -0.22 4.08
N HIS A 10 -13.32 -1.41 4.55
CA HIS A 10 -14.36 -1.52 5.57
C HIS A 10 -13.83 -1.20 6.97
N PRO A 11 -14.33 -0.12 7.62
CA PRO A 11 -14.12 0.06 9.04
C PRO A 11 -14.97 -0.96 9.81
N TYR A 12 -14.33 -1.74 10.68
CA TYR A 12 -15.03 -2.54 11.69
C TYR A 12 -15.77 -1.60 12.65
N ARG A 13 -17.11 -1.68 12.73
CA ARG A 13 -17.92 -0.93 13.70
C ARG A 13 -17.93 -1.66 15.05
N GLY A 14 -16.81 -1.61 15.75
CA GLY A 14 -16.73 -1.89 17.19
C GLY A 14 -16.91 -0.61 18.01
N GLU A 15 -17.03 -0.75 19.33
CA GLU A 15 -17.05 0.39 20.28
C GLU A 15 -15.98 1.43 19.94
N ALA A 16 -16.29 2.72 20.21
CA ALA A 16 -15.42 3.87 19.95
C ALA A 16 -14.13 3.82 20.77
N ARG A 17 -13.23 2.92 20.42
CA ARG A 17 -11.83 2.96 20.81
C ARG A 17 -11.16 3.97 19.88
N PRO A 18 -10.13 4.72 20.34
CA PRO A 18 -9.29 5.48 19.42
C PRO A 18 -8.79 4.48 18.37
N MET A 19 -9.26 4.62 17.14
CA MET A 19 -8.87 3.72 16.07
C MET A 19 -7.41 4.06 15.78
N ILE A 20 -6.50 3.30 16.39
CA ILE A 20 -5.07 3.48 16.15
C ILE A 20 -4.85 3.12 14.70
N TRP A 21 -4.65 4.14 13.87
CA TRP A 21 -4.35 3.93 12.46
C TRP A 21 -2.97 3.26 12.35
N ILE A 22 -2.98 2.01 11.91
CA ILE A 22 -1.77 1.24 11.63
C ILE A 22 -1.37 1.53 10.19
N PRO A 23 -0.17 2.08 9.94
CA PRO A 23 0.39 2.20 8.60
C PRO A 23 0.24 0.91 7.80
N ARG A 24 -0.25 1.05 6.57
CA ARG A 24 -0.47 -0.05 5.64
C ARG A 24 -0.10 0.41 4.23
N ILE A 25 0.67 -0.41 3.53
CA ILE A 25 0.97 -0.24 2.11
C ILE A 25 0.43 -1.45 1.37
N ASP A 26 -0.26 -1.19 0.26
CA ASP A 26 -0.86 -2.22 -0.61
C ASP A 26 -0.23 -2.14 -2.00
N TYR A 27 0.20 -3.29 -2.52
CA TYR A 27 0.71 -3.45 -3.87
C TYR A 27 -0.13 -4.48 -4.64
N PRO A 28 -1.08 -4.04 -5.48
CA PRO A 28 -1.87 -4.93 -6.32
C PRO A 28 -1.04 -5.44 -7.51
N TYR A 29 -1.11 -6.75 -7.81
CA TYR A 29 -0.47 -7.41 -8.95
C TYR A 29 -1.21 -8.71 -9.31
N ASP A 30 -1.36 -9.07 -10.60
CA ASP A 30 -1.94 -10.34 -11.07
C ASP A 30 -3.22 -10.82 -10.33
N SER A 31 -4.18 -9.90 -10.14
CA SER A 31 -5.42 -10.16 -9.37
C SER A 31 -5.22 -10.52 -7.88
N LYS A 32 -4.01 -10.35 -7.36
CA LYS A 32 -3.61 -10.46 -5.95
C LYS A 32 -3.22 -9.09 -5.39
N VAL A 33 -3.07 -9.03 -4.07
CA VAL A 33 -2.58 -7.85 -3.37
C VAL A 33 -1.54 -8.31 -2.35
N LEU A 34 -0.29 -7.87 -2.53
CA LEU A 34 0.71 -7.91 -1.48
C LEU A 34 0.45 -6.73 -0.56
N PHE A 35 0.47 -6.93 0.76
CA PHE A 35 0.28 -5.84 1.71
C PHE A 35 1.16 -6.01 2.93
N GLU A 36 1.60 -4.89 3.48
CA GLU A 36 2.40 -4.82 4.69
C GLU A 36 1.72 -3.91 5.72
N ARG A 37 1.83 -4.27 7.00
CA ARG A 37 1.32 -3.47 8.13
C ARG A 37 2.36 -3.42 9.22
N CYS A 38 2.86 -2.22 9.50
CA CYS A 38 3.83 -1.98 10.56
C CYS A 38 3.27 -0.95 11.51
N ARG A 39 3.55 -1.09 12.82
CA ARG A 39 3.14 -0.08 13.79
C ARG A 39 3.99 1.17 13.63
N ARG A 40 3.49 2.31 14.13
CA ARG A 40 4.23 3.57 14.04
C ARG A 40 5.51 3.52 14.86
N GLU A 41 5.47 2.88 16.02
CA GLU A 41 6.63 2.64 16.88
C GLU A 41 7.71 1.77 16.21
N ASP A 42 7.32 0.93 15.25
CA ASP A 42 8.21 0.01 14.52
C ASP A 42 8.65 0.59 13.16
N GLY A 43 8.60 1.92 12.98
CA GLY A 43 9.05 2.62 11.76
C GLY A 43 7.95 2.92 10.72
N GLY A 44 6.73 2.45 10.94
CA GLY A 44 5.55 2.86 10.17
C GLY A 44 5.66 2.59 8.66
N TYR A 45 5.39 3.62 7.84
CA TYR A 45 5.33 3.47 6.38
C TYR A 45 6.68 3.14 5.73
N GLU A 46 7.80 3.59 6.30
CA GLU A 46 9.14 3.26 5.79
C GLU A 46 9.39 1.76 5.86
N VAL A 47 9.11 1.15 7.02
CA VAL A 47 9.30 -0.30 7.20
C VAL A 47 8.28 -1.09 6.38
N CYS A 48 7.03 -0.62 6.27
CA CYS A 48 6.05 -1.23 5.35
C CYS A 48 6.61 -1.24 3.92
N ALA A 49 7.16 -0.13 3.46
CA ALA A 49 7.64 0.03 2.10
C ALA A 49 8.86 -0.86 1.85
N SER A 50 9.82 -0.87 2.78
CA SER A 50 10.99 -1.75 2.71
C SER A 50 10.62 -3.23 2.63
N ASN A 51 9.63 -3.67 3.42
CA ASN A 51 9.13 -5.05 3.34
C ASN A 51 8.47 -5.35 1.98
N ILE A 52 7.67 -4.42 1.43
CA ILE A 52 7.09 -4.56 0.09
C ILE A 52 8.20 -4.70 -0.95
N VAL A 53 9.20 -3.82 -0.94
CA VAL A 53 10.30 -3.80 -1.93
C VAL A 53 11.16 -5.05 -1.83
N ALA A 54 11.36 -5.59 -0.63
CA ALA A 54 12.10 -6.83 -0.40
C ALA A 54 11.36 -8.09 -0.89
N ASP A 55 10.03 -8.05 -1.07
CA ASP A 55 9.27 -9.20 -1.53
C ASP A 55 9.58 -9.51 -3.02
N PRO A 56 9.94 -10.76 -3.38
CA PRO A 56 10.21 -11.13 -4.76
C PRO A 56 9.02 -10.90 -5.72
N ASN A 57 7.78 -10.91 -5.23
CA ASN A 57 6.60 -10.60 -6.04
C ASN A 57 6.52 -9.12 -6.40
N TYR A 58 7.06 -8.22 -5.57
CA TYR A 58 7.13 -6.81 -5.93
C TYR A 58 8.07 -6.62 -7.12
N SER A 59 9.32 -7.04 -6.98
CA SER A 59 10.34 -6.90 -8.04
C SER A 59 9.95 -7.56 -9.36
N LYS A 60 9.36 -8.77 -9.33
CA LYS A 60 8.89 -9.48 -10.54
C LYS A 60 7.75 -8.78 -11.27
N ASN A 61 6.91 -8.05 -10.53
CA ASN A 61 5.69 -7.47 -11.09
C ASN A 61 5.73 -5.94 -11.17
N ARG A 62 6.82 -5.29 -10.75
CA ARG A 62 6.92 -3.83 -10.63
C ARG A 62 6.60 -3.18 -11.97
N ILE A 63 5.70 -2.19 -11.94
CA ILE A 63 5.36 -1.40 -13.11
C ILE A 63 5.87 0.02 -12.95
N ASP A 64 6.23 0.65 -14.06
CA ASP A 64 6.60 2.06 -14.06
C ASP A 64 5.35 2.95 -13.92
N CYS A 65 5.11 3.44 -12.69
CA CYS A 65 4.03 4.35 -12.36
C CYS A 65 4.34 5.13 -11.08
N TRP A 66 3.66 6.26 -10.89
CA TRP A 66 3.81 7.11 -9.70
C TRP A 66 3.69 6.31 -8.39
N GLY A 67 2.67 5.46 -8.27
CA GLY A 67 2.47 4.71 -7.02
C GLY A 67 3.60 3.71 -6.69
N CYS A 68 4.25 3.11 -7.68
CA CYS A 68 5.44 2.27 -7.42
C CYS A 68 6.64 3.12 -7.01
N ASN A 69 6.81 4.31 -7.60
CA ASN A 69 7.87 5.23 -7.21
C ASN A 69 7.67 5.71 -5.76
N GLU A 70 6.45 5.96 -5.31
CA GLU A 70 6.17 6.32 -3.91
C GLU A 70 6.50 5.19 -2.91
N ILE A 71 6.30 3.93 -3.31
CA ILE A 71 6.72 2.78 -2.50
C ILE A 71 8.25 2.71 -2.44
N ASP A 72 8.94 2.90 -3.56
CA ASP A 72 10.41 2.86 -3.61
C ASP A 72 11.02 4.03 -2.82
N ASP A 73 10.49 5.24 -2.95
CA ASP A 73 10.92 6.43 -2.22
C ASP A 73 10.76 6.23 -0.72
N ALA A 74 9.61 5.71 -0.28
CA ALA A 74 9.37 5.43 1.14
C ALA A 74 10.29 4.33 1.69
N ALA A 75 10.62 3.31 0.90
CA ALA A 75 11.60 2.29 1.29
C ALA A 75 13.02 2.87 1.44
N ASN A 76 13.33 3.94 0.71
CA ASN A 76 14.58 4.69 0.82
C ASN A 76 14.53 5.83 1.86
N GLY A 77 13.47 5.90 2.69
CA GLY A 77 13.32 6.90 3.75
C GLY A 77 12.74 8.25 3.29
N ILE A 78 12.28 8.34 2.04
CA ILE A 78 11.63 9.53 1.49
C ILE A 78 10.11 9.37 1.62
N LEU A 79 9.56 9.83 2.75
CA LEU A 79 8.11 9.77 3.01
C LEU A 79 7.37 11.02 2.49
N ASN A 80 6.85 10.94 1.26
CA ASN A 80 6.00 11.98 0.68
C ASN A 80 4.59 12.06 1.30
N GLY A 81 4.13 11.02 1.99
CA GLY A 81 2.81 10.98 2.62
C GLY A 81 2.71 10.14 3.89
N LYS A 82 2.09 10.70 4.92
CA LYS A 82 1.92 10.08 6.25
C LYS A 82 0.45 9.79 6.62
N SER A 83 -0.49 10.06 5.71
CA SER A 83 -1.91 9.84 5.95
C SER A 83 -2.39 8.50 5.35
N PRO A 84 -3.44 7.90 5.93
CA PRO A 84 -4.17 6.77 5.32
C PRO A 84 -4.57 7.01 3.86
N SER A 85 -5.13 8.20 3.59
CA SER A 85 -5.67 8.57 2.29
C SER A 85 -4.60 8.61 1.21
N TYR A 86 -3.39 9.02 1.57
CA TYR A 86 -2.25 9.05 0.65
C TYR A 86 -1.95 7.65 0.09
N TRP A 87 -1.85 6.66 0.96
CA TRP A 87 -1.52 5.28 0.56
C TRP A 87 -2.69 4.57 -0.15
N ILE A 88 -3.93 5.00 0.07
CA ILE A 88 -5.08 4.60 -0.74
C ILE A 88 -4.95 5.16 -2.17
N SER A 89 -4.50 6.41 -2.35
CA SER A 89 -4.23 6.99 -3.67
C SER A 89 -3.11 6.27 -4.39
N VAL A 90 -2.03 5.92 -3.69
CA VAL A 90 -0.92 5.10 -4.22
C VAL A 90 -1.44 3.77 -4.76
N ARG A 91 -2.21 3.01 -3.96
CA ARG A 91 -2.83 1.75 -4.39
C ARG A 91 -3.70 1.92 -5.63
N SER A 92 -4.55 2.94 -5.63
CA SER A 92 -5.48 3.23 -6.72
C SER A 92 -4.74 3.54 -8.02
N ASN A 93 -3.65 4.31 -7.95
CA ASN A 93 -2.80 4.62 -9.09
C ASN A 93 -2.16 3.36 -9.71
N ILE A 94 -1.61 2.48 -8.89
CA ILE A 94 -0.99 1.22 -9.34
C ILE A 94 -2.06 0.35 -10.02
N HIS A 95 -3.22 0.19 -9.39
CA HIS A 95 -4.31 -0.62 -9.93
C HIS A 95 -4.78 -0.10 -11.30
N MET A 96 -5.08 1.21 -11.40
CA MET A 96 -5.51 1.82 -12.67
C MET A 96 -4.45 1.66 -13.77
N THR A 97 -3.17 1.86 -13.43
CA THR A 97 -2.09 1.74 -14.42
C THR A 97 -1.96 0.32 -14.96
N ARG A 98 -2.15 -0.70 -14.10
CA ARG A 98 -2.20 -2.11 -14.55
C ARG A 98 -3.40 -2.38 -15.45
N MET A 99 -4.58 -1.86 -15.10
CA MET A 99 -5.79 -2.06 -15.90
C MET A 99 -5.73 -1.41 -17.29
N VAL A 100 -4.97 -0.31 -17.45
CA VAL A 100 -4.79 0.36 -18.75
C VAL A 100 -3.71 -0.32 -19.60
N ARG A 101 -2.74 -1.00 -18.97
CA ARG A 101 -1.61 -1.65 -19.67
C ARG A 101 -1.82 -3.15 -19.94
N GLY A 102 -2.81 -3.78 -19.31
CA GLY A 102 -3.23 -5.16 -19.55
C GLY A 102 -4.28 -5.25 -20.65
#